data_AF-A0A0F4QCH8-F1
#
_entry.id   AF-A0A0F4QCH8-F1
#
_cell.length_a   1.000
_cell.length_b   1.000
_cell.length_c   1.000
_cell.angle_alpha   90.00
_cell.angle_beta   90.00
_cell.angle_gamma   90.00
#
_symmetry.space_group_name_H-M   'P 1'
#
loop_
_entity.id
_entity.type
_entity.pdbx_description
1 polymer ?
#
loop_
_entity_poly.entity_id
_entity_poly.type
_entity_poly.pdbx_seq_one_letter_code
_entity_poly.pdbx_strand_id
1 'polypeptide(L)'
;MKAHFYHPIDDSLEAKAKAFKEAYRAWLNIEASFHFHDQQGWEDRLGSKEDLQSAMEVTTNTLEMAISSFSIEDLHTLTQEGLIDRNELDYLESYLSKDKNTKTSIIEARKAEVRNLRNVEPSRSDFDKDF
;
A
#
# COMPACT_ATOMS: atom_id res chain seq x y z
N MET A 1 -9.74 -22.17 -4.33
CA MET A 1 -9.96 -20.76 -3.96
C MET A 1 -9.65 -20.66 -2.47
N LYS A 2 -8.72 -19.80 -2.04
CA LYS A 2 -8.41 -19.62 -0.61
C LYS A 2 -9.47 -18.72 0.03
N ALA A 3 -9.72 -18.86 1.34
CA ALA A 3 -10.68 -18.01 2.04
C ALA A 3 -10.19 -16.55 2.10
N HIS A 4 -11.07 -15.61 1.76
CA HIS A 4 -10.83 -14.17 1.76
C HIS A 4 -12.15 -13.41 1.96
N PHE A 5 -12.07 -12.13 2.30
CA PHE A 5 -13.22 -11.23 2.35
C PHE A 5 -13.05 -9.99 1.45
N TYR A 6 -12.14 -10.05 0.48
CA TYR A 6 -11.96 -8.98 -0.49
C TYR A 6 -13.20 -8.87 -1.39
N HIS A 7 -13.92 -7.76 -1.26
CA HIS A 7 -15.14 -7.48 -2.01
C HIS A 7 -15.31 -5.96 -2.16
N PRO A 8 -14.63 -5.31 -3.12
CA PRO A 8 -14.85 -3.90 -3.39
C PRO A 8 -16.30 -3.70 -3.87
N ILE A 9 -16.88 -2.53 -3.60
CA ILE A 9 -18.28 -2.25 -3.96
C ILE A 9 -18.49 -2.18 -5.49
N ASP A 10 -17.45 -1.80 -6.22
CA ASP A 10 -17.37 -1.78 -7.68
C ASP A 10 -15.89 -1.84 -8.14
N ASP A 11 -15.65 -1.75 -9.44
CA ASP A 11 -14.31 -1.81 -10.04
C ASP A 11 -13.56 -0.47 -10.03
N SER A 12 -14.11 0.59 -9.42
CA SER A 12 -13.44 1.89 -9.32
C SER A 12 -12.15 1.80 -8.50
N LEU A 13 -11.20 2.68 -8.80
CA LEU A 13 -9.93 2.72 -8.10
C LEU A 13 -10.13 3.04 -6.62
N GLU A 14 -11.08 3.91 -6.30
CA GLU A 14 -11.46 4.31 -4.95
C GLU A 14 -12.07 3.16 -4.16
N ALA A 15 -12.96 2.37 -4.78
CA ALA A 15 -13.53 1.18 -4.16
C ALA A 15 -12.45 0.13 -3.86
N LYS A 16 -11.54 -0.11 -4.81
CA LYS A 16 -10.39 -1.00 -4.61
C LYS A 16 -9.46 -0.48 -3.51
N ALA A 17 -9.15 0.82 -3.50
CA ALA A 17 -8.32 1.46 -2.47
C ALA A 17 -8.94 1.30 -1.08
N LYS A 18 -10.26 1.53 -0.96
CA LYS A 18 -10.98 1.35 0.30
C LYS A 18 -10.94 -0.09 0.78
N ALA A 19 -11.22 -1.07 -0.10
CA ALA A 19 -11.15 -2.48 0.23
C ALA A 19 -9.72 -2.91 0.63
N PHE A 20 -8.70 -2.39 -0.05
CA PHE A 20 -7.30 -2.59 0.33
C PHE A 20 -7.00 -2.04 1.74
N LYS A 21 -7.42 -0.81 2.06
CA LYS A 21 -7.22 -0.22 3.40
C LYS A 21 -7.86 -1.05 4.51
N GLU A 22 -9.07 -1.53 4.27
CA GLU A 22 -9.77 -2.41 5.22
C GLU A 22 -9.02 -3.72 5.43
N ALA A 23 -8.55 -4.35 4.34
CA ALA A 23 -7.73 -5.55 4.40
C ALA A 23 -6.39 -5.32 5.13
N TYR A 24 -5.70 -4.22 4.82
CA TYR A 24 -4.42 -3.86 5.42
C TYR A 24 -4.55 -3.60 6.92
N ARG A 25 -5.59 -2.88 7.35
CA ARG A 25 -5.90 -2.65 8.77
C ARG A 25 -6.25 -3.94 9.50
N ALA A 26 -7.06 -4.82 8.87
CA ALA A 26 -7.39 -6.10 9.46
C ALA A 26 -6.13 -6.97 9.66
N TRP A 27 -5.25 -7.00 8.66
CA TRP A 27 -3.97 -7.70 8.74
C TRP A 27 -3.08 -7.15 9.87
N LEU A 28 -2.90 -5.83 9.96
CA LEU A 28 -2.16 -5.19 11.06
C LEU A 28 -2.75 -5.51 12.44
N ASN A 29 -4.07 -5.56 12.56
CA ASN A 29 -4.73 -5.88 13.82
C ASN A 29 -4.48 -7.33 14.25
N ILE A 30 -4.48 -8.29 13.32
CA ILE A 30 -4.16 -9.69 13.65
C ILE A 30 -2.66 -9.85 13.95
N GLU A 31 -1.78 -9.15 13.22
CA GLU A 31 -0.35 -9.12 13.52
C GLU A 31 -0.07 -8.58 14.93
N ALA A 32 -0.74 -7.49 15.30
CA ALA A 32 -0.69 -6.95 16.66
C ALA A 32 -1.22 -7.97 17.68
N SER A 33 -2.34 -8.64 17.37
CA SER A 33 -2.92 -9.65 18.28
C SER A 33 -1.94 -10.80 18.53
N PHE A 34 -1.18 -11.25 17.53
CA PHE A 34 -0.10 -12.20 17.72
C PHE A 34 1.02 -11.67 18.62
N HIS A 35 1.41 -10.41 18.43
CA HIS A 35 2.45 -9.78 19.25
C HIS A 35 2.05 -9.64 20.73
N PHE A 36 0.76 -9.42 20.99
CA PHE A 36 0.23 -9.25 22.35
C PHE A 36 -0.26 -10.55 22.99
N HIS A 37 -0.44 -11.64 22.24
CA HIS A 37 -0.97 -12.90 22.75
C HIS A 37 -0.16 -13.47 23.94
N ASP A 38 1.17 -13.32 23.91
CA ASP A 38 2.05 -13.82 24.97
C ASP A 38 2.27 -12.79 26.10
N GLN A 39 1.59 -11.64 26.06
CA GLN A 39 1.66 -10.62 27.10
C GLN A 39 0.59 -10.84 28.16
N GLN A 40 1.01 -10.74 29.42
CA GLN A 40 0.14 -10.94 30.57
C GLN A 40 -1.10 -10.03 30.52
N GLY A 41 -2.29 -10.63 30.60
CA GLY A 41 -3.59 -9.93 30.60
C GLY A 41 -4.33 -9.95 29.26
N TRP A 42 -3.75 -10.59 28.23
CA TRP A 42 -4.36 -10.73 26.89
C TRP A 42 -4.73 -12.17 26.53
N GLU A 43 -4.33 -13.14 27.34
CA GLU A 43 -4.39 -14.58 27.01
C GLU A 43 -5.81 -15.06 26.70
N ASP A 44 -6.84 -14.55 27.39
CA ASP A 44 -8.24 -14.94 27.18
C ASP A 44 -9.04 -13.93 26.32
N ARG A 45 -8.39 -12.90 25.78
CA ARG A 45 -9.08 -11.78 25.09
C ARG A 45 -8.93 -11.80 23.57
N LEU A 46 -7.87 -12.43 23.08
CA LEU A 46 -7.50 -12.39 21.66
C LEU A 46 -7.93 -13.65 20.89
N GLY A 47 -8.63 -14.57 21.55
CA GLY A 47 -8.99 -15.88 21.00
C GLY A 47 -7.86 -16.90 21.18
N SER A 48 -8.07 -18.11 20.67
CA SER A 48 -7.02 -19.13 20.69
C SER A 48 -5.92 -18.81 19.66
N LYS A 49 -4.75 -19.42 19.82
CA LYS A 49 -3.67 -19.31 18.85
C LYS A 49 -4.10 -19.83 17.46
N GLU A 50 -4.91 -20.88 17.45
CA GLU A 50 -5.49 -21.47 16.24
C GLU A 50 -6.44 -20.49 15.53
N ASP A 51 -7.25 -19.74 16.30
CA ASP A 51 -8.14 -18.70 15.76
C ASP A 51 -7.32 -17.55 15.15
N LEU A 52 -6.28 -17.08 15.86
CA LEU A 52 -5.39 -16.04 15.37
C LEU A 52 -4.66 -16.48 14.09
N GLN A 53 -4.22 -17.73 14.02
CA GLN A 53 -3.55 -18.27 12.83
C GLN A 53 -4.51 -18.34 11.64
N SER A 54 -5.72 -18.84 11.86
CA SER A 54 -6.77 -18.88 10.83
C SER A 54 -7.14 -17.48 10.35
N ALA A 55 -7.28 -16.52 11.28
CA ALA A 55 -7.56 -15.12 10.95
C ALA A 55 -6.42 -14.51 10.13
N MET A 56 -5.15 -14.76 10.51
CA MET A 56 -3.99 -14.27 9.79
C MET A 56 -3.94 -14.78 8.36
N GLU A 57 -4.20 -16.07 8.15
CA GLU A 57 -4.28 -16.64 6.80
C GLU A 57 -5.36 -15.97 5.97
N VAL A 58 -6.56 -15.77 6.52
CA VAL A 58 -7.68 -15.11 5.81
C VAL A 58 -7.36 -13.64 5.50
N THR A 59 -6.81 -12.89 6.46
CA THR A 59 -6.44 -11.48 6.24
C THR A 59 -5.30 -11.34 5.25
N THR A 60 -4.32 -12.27 5.29
CA THR A 60 -3.23 -12.30 4.32
C THR A 60 -3.78 -12.54 2.93
N ASN A 61 -4.54 -13.63 2.71
CA ASN A 61 -5.13 -13.91 1.40
C ASN A 61 -5.99 -12.75 0.89
N THR A 62 -6.74 -12.09 1.78
CA THR A 62 -7.55 -10.93 1.43
C THR A 62 -6.70 -9.76 0.95
N LEU A 63 -5.61 -9.47 1.67
CA LEU A 63 -4.66 -8.41 1.32
C LEU A 63 -3.94 -8.72 0.00
N GLU A 64 -3.52 -9.97 -0.21
CA GLU A 64 -2.88 -10.40 -1.47
C GLU A 64 -3.80 -10.20 -2.68
N MET A 65 -5.08 -10.54 -2.55
CA MET A 65 -6.03 -10.30 -3.64
C MET A 65 -6.30 -8.81 -3.86
N ALA A 66 -6.37 -8.03 -2.79
CA ALA A 66 -6.52 -6.57 -2.89
C ALA A 66 -5.33 -5.96 -3.64
N ILE A 67 -4.11 -6.38 -3.30
CA ILE A 67 -2.88 -5.92 -3.97
C ILE A 67 -2.87 -6.33 -5.45
N SER A 68 -3.25 -7.57 -5.73
CA SER A 68 -3.30 -8.10 -7.10
C SER A 68 -4.38 -7.45 -7.97
N SER A 69 -5.30 -6.68 -7.39
CA SER A 69 -6.34 -5.94 -8.11
C SER A 69 -5.86 -4.64 -8.75
N PHE A 70 -4.67 -4.16 -8.36
CA PHE A 70 -4.08 -2.93 -8.85
C PHE A 70 -3.09 -3.19 -9.99
N SER A 71 -3.15 -2.33 -11.00
CA SER A 71 -2.12 -2.17 -12.02
C SER A 71 -1.00 -1.22 -11.56
N ILE A 72 0.05 -1.08 -12.35
CA ILE A 72 1.14 -0.13 -12.05
C ILE A 72 0.63 1.32 -12.22
N GLU A 73 -0.24 1.54 -13.19
CA GLU A 73 -0.89 2.83 -13.46
C GLU A 73 -1.82 3.24 -12.30
N ASP A 74 -2.50 2.27 -11.69
CA ASP A 74 -3.32 2.48 -10.51
C ASP A 74 -2.48 3.01 -9.33
N LEU A 75 -1.29 2.48 -9.08
CA LEU A 75 -0.40 2.93 -8.00
C LEU A 75 -0.05 4.41 -8.10
N HIS A 76 0.21 4.88 -9.32
CA HIS A 76 0.53 6.27 -9.57
C HIS A 76 -0.67 7.16 -9.22
N THR A 77 -1.85 6.77 -9.68
CA THR A 77 -3.10 7.49 -9.42
C THR A 77 -3.45 7.48 -7.92
N LEU A 78 -3.31 6.35 -7.25
CA LEU A 78 -3.50 6.21 -5.79
C LEU A 78 -2.64 7.19 -5.00
N THR A 79 -1.40 7.41 -5.45
CA THR A 79 -0.45 8.34 -4.82
C THR A 79 -0.82 9.79 -5.12
N GLN A 80 -1.12 10.11 -6.38
CA GLN A 80 -1.45 11.48 -6.80
C GLN A 80 -2.74 11.99 -6.16
N GLU A 81 -3.74 11.12 -6.04
CA GLU A 81 -5.04 11.47 -5.46
C GLU A 81 -5.08 11.33 -3.93
N GLY A 82 -3.99 10.85 -3.31
CA GLY A 82 -3.91 10.65 -1.86
C GLY A 82 -4.89 9.59 -1.34
N LEU A 83 -5.26 8.65 -2.20
CA LEU A 83 -6.20 7.58 -1.87
C LEU A 83 -5.60 6.56 -0.90
N ILE A 84 -4.28 6.51 -0.76
CA ILE A 84 -3.55 5.70 0.23
C ILE A 84 -2.46 6.52 0.89
N ASP A 85 -2.06 6.14 2.10
CA ASP A 85 -0.94 6.75 2.80
C ASP A 85 0.41 6.16 2.40
N ARG A 86 1.48 6.72 2.97
CA ARG A 86 2.85 6.30 2.65
C ARG A 86 3.17 4.87 3.09
N ASN A 87 2.69 4.43 4.24
CA ASN A 87 2.97 3.09 4.75
C ASN A 87 2.23 2.04 3.91
N GLU A 88 0.99 2.34 3.57
CA GLU A 88 0.15 1.58 2.65
C GLU A 88 0.80 1.45 1.27
N LEU A 89 1.31 2.55 0.71
CA LEU A 89 2.04 2.56 -0.56
C LEU A 89 3.36 1.77 -0.49
N ASP A 90 4.18 1.99 0.54
CA ASP A 90 5.45 1.30 0.73
C ASP A 90 5.22 -0.23 0.82
N TYR A 91 4.14 -0.66 1.48
CA TYR A 91 3.76 -2.07 1.54
C TYR A 91 3.37 -2.61 0.16
N LEU A 92 2.48 -1.91 -0.56
CA LEU A 92 2.04 -2.25 -1.93
C LEU A 92 3.22 -2.39 -2.89
N GLU A 93 4.10 -1.39 -2.91
CA GLU A 93 5.31 -1.39 -3.74
C GLU A 93 6.22 -2.57 -3.39
N SER A 94 6.43 -2.84 -2.09
CA SER A 94 7.28 -3.96 -1.65
C SER A 94 6.72 -5.32 -2.07
N TYR A 95 5.41 -5.50 -2.04
CA TYR A 95 4.75 -6.75 -2.40
C TYR A 95 4.83 -6.99 -3.92
N LEU A 96 4.49 -5.98 -4.72
CA LEU A 96 4.59 -6.05 -6.19
C LEU A 96 6.05 -6.19 -6.67
N SER A 97 7.00 -5.66 -5.91
CA SER A 97 8.45 -5.83 -6.15
C SER A 97 8.98 -7.23 -5.82
N LYS A 98 8.33 -7.95 -4.90
CA LYS A 98 8.67 -9.33 -4.56
C LYS A 98 8.10 -10.32 -5.58
N ASP A 99 6.96 -9.98 -6.17
CA ASP A 99 6.23 -10.86 -7.08
C ASP A 99 6.72 -10.76 -8.55
N LYS A 100 7.43 -9.69 -8.93
CA LYS A 100 8.03 -9.53 -10.27
C LYS A 100 9.40 -8.84 -10.22
N ASN A 101 10.25 -9.14 -11.21
CA ASN A 101 11.53 -8.50 -11.58
C ASN A 101 11.42 -6.98 -11.88
N THR A 102 10.66 -6.21 -11.10
CA THR A 102 10.19 -4.83 -11.38
C THR A 102 10.96 -3.76 -10.61
N LYS A 103 12.12 -4.09 -10.02
CA LYS A 103 12.97 -3.09 -9.34
C LYS A 103 13.50 -2.02 -10.30
N THR A 104 13.65 -2.36 -11.58
CA THR A 104 14.23 -1.44 -12.56
C THR A 104 13.25 -0.34 -12.95
N SER A 105 11.97 -0.66 -13.16
CA SER A 105 10.99 0.30 -13.72
C SER A 105 10.51 1.37 -12.73
N ILE A 106 10.27 1.01 -11.47
CA ILE A 106 9.73 1.96 -10.47
C ILE A 106 10.82 2.93 -9.99
N ILE A 107 12.06 2.45 -9.82
CA ILE A 107 13.20 3.30 -9.46
C ILE A 107 13.59 4.22 -10.61
N GLU A 108 13.53 3.75 -11.87
CA GLU A 108 13.79 4.59 -13.03
C GLU A 108 12.73 5.68 -13.22
N ALA A 109 11.44 5.36 -13.00
CA ALA A 109 10.36 6.34 -13.03
C ALA A 109 10.54 7.43 -11.96
N ARG A 110 10.82 7.05 -10.70
CA ARG A 110 11.10 8.01 -9.61
C ARG A 110 12.37 8.83 -9.87
N LYS A 111 13.42 8.25 -10.44
CA LYS A 111 14.64 8.98 -10.82
C LYS A 111 14.41 9.97 -11.95
N ALA A 112 13.56 9.64 -12.92
CA ALA A 112 13.21 10.53 -14.03
C ALA A 112 12.40 11.74 -13.54
N GLU A 113 11.48 11.53 -12.60
CA GLU A 113 10.64 12.58 -12.04
C GLU A 113 11.44 13.56 -11.14
N VAL A 114 12.32 13.04 -10.27
CA VAL A 114 13.23 13.87 -9.47
C VAL A 114 14.19 14.69 -10.37
N ARG A 115 14.59 14.16 -11.53
CA ARG A 115 15.40 14.88 -12.51
C ARG A 115 14.59 15.99 -13.20
N ASN A 116 13.32 15.74 -13.55
CA ASN A 116 12.46 16.76 -14.15
C ASN A 116 12.12 17.89 -13.19
N LEU A 117 11.86 17.60 -11.91
CA LEU A 117 11.60 18.63 -10.89
C LEU A 117 12.79 19.57 -10.66
N ARG A 118 14.03 19.07 -10.81
CA ARG A 118 15.26 19.89 -10.73
C ARG A 118 15.53 20.76 -11.96
N ASN A 119 14.95 20.42 -13.11
CA ASN A 119 15.09 21.21 -14.34
C ASN A 119 14.03 22.32 -14.46
N VAL A 120 13.08 22.39 -13.53
CA VAL A 120 12.08 23.46 -13.41
C VAL A 120 12.46 24.37 -12.22
N GLU A 121 13.72 24.81 -12.17
CA GLU A 121 14.02 26.09 -11.54
C GLU A 121 13.81 27.18 -12.61
N PRO A 122 13.01 28.22 -12.34
CA PRO A 122 12.88 29.32 -13.28
C PRO A 122 14.23 30.03 -13.37
N SER A 123 14.81 30.02 -14.56
CA SER A 123 15.76 31.05 -14.97
C SER A 123 15.12 32.42 -14.77
N ARG A 124 15.28 33.01 -13.58
CA ARG A 124 15.23 34.46 -13.41
C ARG A 124 16.55 35.01 -13.96
N SER A 125 16.68 34.97 -15.28
CA SER A 125 17.50 35.94 -16.00
C SER A 125 16.58 37.06 -16.46
N ASP A 126 17.11 38.28 -16.33
CA ASP A 126 16.68 39.49 -17.04
C ASP A 126 15.51 40.26 -16.44
N PHE A 127 15.80 40.96 -15.33
CA PHE A 127 15.38 42.35 -15.21
C PHE A 127 16.57 43.18 -14.72
N ASP A 128 17.38 43.61 -15.68
CA ASP A 128 18.22 44.79 -15.55
C ASP A 128 18.16 45.56 -16.88
N LYS A 129 17.78 46.86 -16.77
CA LYS A 129 18.02 47.99 -17.71
C LYS A 129 17.14 48.05 -18.98
N ASP A 130 16.52 49.16 -19.38
CA ASP A 130 16.70 50.61 -19.16
C ASP A 130 15.38 51.37 -19.39
N PHE A 131 15.14 52.48 -18.68
CA PHE A 131 14.72 53.81 -19.17
C PHE A 131 14.71 54.85 -18.05
#